data_AF-A0A7V8JK94-F1
#
_entry.id   AF-A0A7V8JK94-F1
#
_cell.length_a   1.000
_cell.length_b   1.000
_cell.length_c   1.000
_cell.angle_alpha   90.00
_cell.angle_beta   90.00
_cell.angle_gamma   90.00
#
_symmetry.space_group_name_H-M   'P 1'
#
loop_
_entity.id
_entity.type
_entity.pdbx_description
1 polymer ?
#
loop_
_entity_poly.entity_id
_entity_poly.type
_entity_poly.pdbx_seq_one_letter_code
_entity_poly.pdbx_strand_id
1 'polypeptide(L)'
;MFMPLRRPLLALLSALSLSLAVALPALACPMSGTPSATTAPTIATHISNGHAFTKHGGEFVNGAVMNGLAFPDAALASKSAFATFLQPIIGGTGTSKALSSSRHAFWDARTGTVVIFNPGAGDCGTAFRPANGEAYYTALQ
;
A
#
# COMPACT_ATOMS: atom_id res chain seq x y z
N MET A 1 -30.16 -3.62 77.93
CA MET A 1 -29.10 -2.61 77.71
C MET A 1 -28.11 -3.17 76.69
N PHE A 2 -28.09 -2.56 75.51
CA PHE A 2 -27.15 -2.67 74.37
C PHE A 2 -26.86 -4.02 73.67
N MET A 3 -27.43 -4.16 72.45
CA MET A 3 -26.94 -4.97 71.32
C MET A 3 -25.69 -4.31 70.69
N PRO A 4 -24.81 -5.09 70.00
CA PRO A 4 -24.03 -4.57 68.89
C PRO A 4 -24.47 -5.17 67.55
N LEU A 5 -24.80 -4.23 66.66
CA LEU A 5 -25.08 -4.37 65.23
C LEU A 5 -23.80 -4.73 64.46
N ARG A 6 -23.82 -5.75 63.60
CA ARG A 6 -22.77 -5.92 62.56
C ARG A 6 -23.40 -6.05 61.17
N ARG A 7 -22.81 -5.28 60.27
CA ARG A 7 -23.29 -4.77 58.98
C ARG A 7 -23.34 -5.85 57.90
N PRO A 8 -24.20 -5.68 56.87
CA PRO A 8 -24.36 -6.65 55.80
C PRO A 8 -23.17 -6.62 54.84
N LEU A 9 -22.69 -7.81 54.46
CA LEU A 9 -21.67 -8.02 53.44
C LEU A 9 -22.30 -7.78 52.06
N LEU A 10 -21.97 -6.66 51.43
CA LEU A 10 -22.39 -6.33 50.08
C LEU A 10 -21.61 -7.21 49.09
N ALA A 11 -22.25 -8.24 48.54
CA ALA A 11 -21.67 -9.08 47.49
C ALA A 11 -21.71 -8.32 46.16
N LEU A 12 -20.55 -7.84 45.71
CA LEU A 12 -20.36 -7.27 44.37
C LEU A 12 -20.44 -8.39 43.32
N LEU A 13 -21.54 -8.45 42.58
CA LEU A 13 -21.61 -9.18 41.31
C LEU A 13 -20.87 -8.37 40.23
N SER A 14 -19.63 -8.74 39.95
CA SER A 14 -18.93 -8.26 38.74
C SER A 14 -19.51 -8.98 37.52
N ALA A 15 -20.26 -8.24 36.70
CA ALA A 15 -20.71 -8.69 35.39
C ALA A 15 -19.51 -8.90 34.46
N LEU A 16 -19.29 -10.13 34.04
CA LEU A 16 -18.26 -10.52 33.07
C LEU A 16 -18.75 -10.13 31.67
N SER A 17 -18.46 -8.90 31.24
CA SER A 17 -18.71 -8.45 29.87
C SER A 17 -17.69 -9.11 28.92
N LEU A 18 -18.11 -10.16 28.22
CA LEU A 18 -17.32 -10.78 27.16
C LEU A 18 -17.42 -9.91 25.89
N SER A 19 -16.53 -8.92 25.77
CA SER A 19 -16.40 -8.11 24.56
C SER A 19 -15.78 -8.96 23.45
N LEU A 20 -16.61 -9.50 22.56
CA LEU A 20 -16.15 -10.16 21.34
C LEU A 20 -15.66 -9.09 20.35
N ALA A 21 -14.38 -8.73 20.43
CA ALA A 21 -13.74 -7.90 19.43
C ALA A 21 -13.59 -8.70 18.12
N VAL A 22 -14.51 -8.51 17.19
CA VAL A 22 -14.36 -9.02 15.82
C VAL A 22 -13.25 -8.20 15.16
N ALA A 23 -12.05 -8.76 15.08
CA ALA A 23 -10.98 -8.21 14.27
C ALA A 23 -11.40 -8.33 12.80
N LEU A 24 -11.82 -7.22 12.19
CA LEU A 24 -12.00 -7.12 10.74
C LEU A 24 -10.64 -7.41 10.10
N PRO A 25 -10.49 -8.50 9.31
CA PRO A 25 -9.24 -8.71 8.61
C PRO A 25 -9.02 -7.50 7.68
N ALA A 26 -7.82 -6.94 7.73
CA ALA A 26 -7.39 -5.97 6.73
C ALA A 26 -7.62 -6.62 5.36
N LEU A 27 -8.52 -6.05 4.56
CA LEU A 27 -8.87 -6.60 3.25
C LEU A 27 -7.58 -6.73 2.46
N ALA A 28 -7.22 -7.95 2.07
CA ALA A 28 -6.11 -8.19 1.17
C ALA A 28 -6.40 -7.55 -0.19
N CYS A 29 -5.37 -7.39 -1.01
CA CYS A 29 -5.55 -6.96 -2.39
C CYS A 29 -6.56 -7.89 -3.09
N PRO A 30 -7.54 -7.39 -3.84
CA PRO A 30 -8.48 -8.25 -4.58
C PRO A 30 -7.82 -8.99 -5.74
N MET A 31 -6.53 -8.72 -6.01
CA MET A 31 -5.74 -9.35 -7.07
C MET A 31 -4.67 -10.26 -6.47
N SER A 32 -4.45 -11.39 -7.12
CA SER A 32 -3.42 -12.38 -6.79
C SER A 32 -2.82 -12.94 -8.07
N GLY A 33 -1.66 -13.59 -7.96
CA GLY A 33 -0.90 -14.09 -9.10
C GLY A 33 -0.08 -13.01 -9.79
N THR A 34 0.46 -13.34 -10.96
CA THR A 34 1.32 -12.43 -11.73
C THR A 34 0.49 -11.31 -12.36
N PRO A 35 0.82 -10.03 -12.13
CA PRO A 35 0.14 -8.92 -12.78
C PRO A 35 0.26 -9.00 -14.31
N SER A 36 -0.77 -8.51 -15.00
CA SER A 36 -0.86 -8.49 -16.46
C SER A 36 -1.58 -7.23 -16.92
N ALA A 37 -1.62 -7.01 -18.24
CA ALA A 37 -2.39 -5.92 -18.83
C ALA A 37 -3.86 -5.90 -18.39
N THR A 38 -4.48 -7.07 -18.20
CA THR A 38 -5.89 -7.18 -17.77
C THR A 38 -6.08 -6.77 -16.31
N THR A 39 -5.13 -7.07 -15.42
CA THR A 39 -5.24 -6.75 -13.98
C THR A 39 -4.64 -5.40 -13.60
N ALA A 40 -3.83 -4.81 -14.47
CA ALA A 40 -3.15 -3.53 -14.23
C ALA A 40 -4.09 -2.38 -13.83
N PRO A 41 -5.27 -2.17 -14.45
CA PRO A 41 -6.18 -1.09 -14.04
C PRO A 41 -6.64 -1.22 -12.58
N THR A 42 -6.98 -2.44 -12.14
CA THR A 42 -7.39 -2.67 -10.75
C THR A 42 -6.23 -2.49 -9.79
N ILE A 43 -5.07 -3.07 -10.08
CA ILE A 43 -3.88 -2.95 -9.21
C ILE A 43 -3.48 -1.47 -9.07
N ALA A 44 -3.38 -0.75 -10.19
CA ALA A 44 -3.04 0.67 -10.20
C ALA A 44 -4.03 1.51 -9.39
N THR A 45 -5.33 1.22 -9.51
CA THR A 45 -6.37 1.92 -8.74
C THR A 45 -6.21 1.70 -7.24
N HIS A 46 -5.90 0.48 -6.80
CA HIS A 46 -5.68 0.21 -5.38
C HIS A 46 -4.41 0.89 -4.85
N ILE A 47 -3.29 0.79 -5.58
CA ILE A 47 -2.03 1.44 -5.19
C ILE A 47 -2.21 2.95 -5.07
N SER A 48 -2.87 3.58 -6.06
CA SER A 48 -3.11 5.02 -6.06
C SER A 48 -4.08 5.48 -4.99
N ASN A 49 -5.04 4.65 -4.61
CA ASN A 49 -5.96 4.97 -3.52
C ASN A 49 -5.36 4.77 -2.14
N GLY A 50 -4.34 3.93 -2.02
CA GLY A 50 -3.58 3.68 -0.80
C GLY A 50 -2.49 4.72 -0.52
N HIS A 51 -1.43 4.25 0.13
CA HIS A 51 -0.41 5.14 0.69
C HIS A 51 0.55 5.70 -0.36
N ALA A 52 0.69 5.05 -1.52
CA ALA A 52 1.67 5.43 -2.53
C ALA A 52 1.49 6.89 -2.96
N PHE A 53 0.28 7.29 -3.35
CA PHE A 53 0.02 8.65 -3.80
C PHE A 53 0.23 9.69 -2.69
N THR A 54 -0.30 9.43 -1.49
CA THR A 54 -0.19 10.37 -0.37
C THR A 54 1.26 10.59 0.07
N LYS A 55 2.11 9.55 -0.02
CA LYS A 55 3.51 9.62 0.40
C LYS A 55 4.45 10.13 -0.71
N HIS A 56 4.21 9.70 -1.95
CA HIS A 56 5.16 9.87 -3.06
C HIS A 56 4.66 10.79 -4.17
N GLY A 57 3.43 11.31 -4.10
CA GLY A 57 2.84 12.14 -5.16
C GLY A 57 3.71 13.36 -5.55
N GLY A 58 4.45 13.93 -4.60
CA GLY A 58 5.38 15.03 -4.84
C GLY A 58 6.59 14.66 -5.72
N GLU A 59 6.89 13.37 -5.89
CA GLU A 59 7.96 12.88 -6.77
C GLU A 59 7.54 12.89 -8.25
N PHE A 60 6.23 12.95 -8.52
CA PHE A 60 5.61 12.88 -9.85
C PHE A 60 5.06 14.24 -10.30
N VAL A 61 5.79 15.30 -10.01
CA VAL A 61 5.51 16.65 -10.52
C VAL A 61 6.47 16.97 -11.65
N ASN A 62 6.00 17.65 -12.70
CA ASN A 62 6.84 17.98 -13.85
C ASN A 62 8.11 18.71 -13.42
N GLY A 63 9.26 18.22 -13.87
CA GLY A 63 10.56 18.79 -13.51
C GLY A 63 11.13 18.35 -12.15
N ALA A 64 10.41 17.59 -11.31
CA ALA A 64 11.00 17.02 -10.10
C ALA A 64 12.14 16.07 -10.46
N VAL A 65 13.33 16.34 -9.92
CA VAL A 65 14.54 15.57 -10.21
C VAL A 65 14.79 14.55 -9.11
N MET A 66 14.81 13.26 -9.48
CA MET A 66 15.16 12.15 -8.59
C MET A 66 16.27 11.36 -9.27
N ASN A 67 17.38 11.10 -8.58
CA ASN A 67 18.55 10.44 -9.15
C ASN A 67 19.05 11.08 -10.48
N GLY A 68 19.05 12.41 -10.55
CA GLY A 68 19.44 13.15 -11.78
C GLY A 68 18.44 13.07 -12.94
N LEU A 69 17.32 12.37 -12.77
CA LEU A 69 16.27 12.25 -13.78
C LEU A 69 15.10 13.17 -13.43
N ALA A 70 14.81 14.14 -14.30
CA ALA A 70 13.60 14.96 -14.19
C ALA A 70 12.36 14.14 -14.55
N PHE A 71 11.26 14.33 -13.82
CA PHE A 71 9.98 13.74 -14.22
C PHE A 71 9.51 14.39 -15.53
N PRO A 72 9.36 13.61 -16.62
CA PRO A 72 9.16 14.17 -17.96
C PRO A 72 7.72 14.58 -18.22
N ASP A 73 6.75 14.00 -17.51
CA ASP A 73 5.33 14.17 -17.79
C ASP A 73 4.72 15.35 -17.01
N ALA A 74 3.49 15.72 -17.37
CA ALA A 74 2.70 16.65 -16.58
C ALA A 74 2.52 16.13 -15.14
N ALA A 75 2.39 17.05 -14.17
CA ALA A 75 2.22 16.69 -12.78
C ALA A 75 1.01 15.78 -12.57
N LEU A 76 1.19 14.67 -11.86
CA LEU A 76 0.13 13.72 -11.54
C LEU A 76 -0.67 14.23 -10.34
N ALA A 77 -1.50 15.26 -10.56
CA ALA A 77 -2.18 16.00 -9.50
C ALA A 77 -3.36 15.26 -8.82
N SER A 78 -3.62 14.00 -9.16
CA SER A 78 -4.71 13.22 -8.56
C SER A 78 -4.39 11.72 -8.51
N LYS A 79 -5.05 11.02 -7.58
CA LYS A 79 -4.99 9.55 -7.50
C LYS A 79 -5.40 8.87 -8.81
N SER A 80 -6.39 9.43 -9.51
CA SER A 80 -6.85 8.90 -10.80
C SER A 80 -5.77 9.05 -11.89
N ALA A 81 -5.17 10.23 -12.00
CA ALA A 81 -4.05 10.45 -12.93
C ALA A 81 -2.85 9.55 -12.61
N PHE A 82 -2.54 9.38 -11.32
CA PHE A 82 -1.52 8.45 -10.86
C PHE A 82 -1.85 7.00 -11.25
N ALA A 83 -3.09 6.55 -11.05
CA ALA A 83 -3.51 5.20 -11.46
C ALA A 83 -3.35 4.99 -12.97
N THR A 84 -3.81 5.93 -13.80
CA THR A 84 -3.64 5.86 -15.27
C THR A 84 -2.16 5.78 -15.66
N PHE A 85 -1.30 6.54 -14.99
CA PHE A 85 0.15 6.50 -15.22
C PHE A 85 0.78 5.14 -14.89
N LEU A 86 0.32 4.46 -13.83
CA LEU A 86 0.88 3.16 -13.42
C LEU A 86 0.45 2.00 -14.32
N GLN A 87 -0.70 2.09 -14.98
CA GLN A 87 -1.25 1.01 -15.82
C GLN A 87 -0.27 0.47 -16.87
N PRO A 88 0.35 1.28 -17.74
CA PRO A 88 1.31 0.78 -18.72
C PRO A 88 2.60 0.21 -18.10
N ILE A 89 2.97 0.63 -16.87
CA ILE A 89 4.14 0.09 -16.17
C ILE A 89 3.86 -1.32 -15.65
N ILE A 90 2.67 -1.53 -15.07
CA ILE A 90 2.24 -2.83 -14.53
C ILE A 90 1.85 -3.80 -15.64
N GLY A 91 1.14 -3.31 -16.66
CA GLY A 91 0.56 -4.12 -17.73
C GLY A 91 1.47 -4.35 -18.94
N GLY A 92 2.58 -3.62 -19.04
CA GLY A 92 3.50 -3.69 -20.18
C GLY A 92 4.46 -4.87 -20.14
N THR A 93 5.17 -5.10 -21.24
CA THR A 93 6.28 -6.09 -21.35
C THR A 93 7.62 -5.53 -20.85
N GLY A 94 7.58 -4.46 -20.04
CA GLY A 94 8.77 -3.79 -19.54
C GLY A 94 9.53 -4.61 -18.51
N THR A 95 10.62 -4.02 -18.00
CA THR A 95 11.49 -4.62 -17.00
C THR A 95 10.71 -4.95 -15.74
N SER A 96 10.56 -6.24 -15.46
CA SER A 96 9.84 -6.74 -14.30
C SER A 96 10.48 -8.01 -13.74
N LYS A 97 10.27 -8.27 -12.45
CA LYS A 97 10.71 -9.50 -11.79
C LYS A 97 9.78 -9.92 -10.67
N ALA A 98 9.71 -11.22 -10.44
CA ALA A 98 9.09 -11.76 -9.24
C ALA A 98 9.99 -11.49 -8.03
N LEU A 99 9.36 -11.28 -6.89
CA LEU A 99 9.97 -11.16 -5.58
C LEU A 99 9.41 -12.25 -4.66
N SER A 100 10.04 -12.41 -3.50
CA SER A 100 9.54 -13.17 -2.37
C SER A 100 8.13 -12.78 -1.96
N SER A 101 7.42 -13.75 -1.38
CA SER A 101 6.04 -13.60 -0.87
C SER A 101 5.03 -13.18 -1.95
N SER A 102 5.16 -13.74 -3.15
CA SER A 102 4.26 -13.52 -4.29
C SER A 102 4.15 -12.07 -4.75
N ARG A 103 5.16 -11.26 -4.44
CA ARG A 103 5.24 -9.86 -4.87
C ARG A 103 5.86 -9.78 -6.26
N HIS A 104 5.59 -8.69 -6.96
CA HIS A 104 6.18 -8.41 -8.28
C HIS A 104 6.66 -6.97 -8.33
N ALA A 105 7.84 -6.75 -8.90
CA ALA A 105 8.39 -5.41 -9.11
C ALA A 105 8.48 -5.09 -10.60
N PHE A 106 8.21 -3.83 -10.93
CA PHE A 106 8.27 -3.26 -12.26
C PHE A 106 9.16 -2.02 -12.23
N TRP A 107 9.91 -1.79 -13.31
CA TRP A 107 10.78 -0.63 -13.46
C TRP A 107 10.47 0.09 -14.77
N ASP A 108 10.18 1.39 -14.67
CA ASP A 108 10.10 2.29 -15.82
C ASP A 108 11.30 3.23 -15.83
N ALA A 109 12.27 2.94 -16.70
CA ALA A 109 13.50 3.72 -16.84
C ALA A 109 13.24 5.15 -17.32
N ARG A 110 12.16 5.39 -18.08
CA ARG A 110 11.82 6.71 -18.63
C ARG A 110 11.53 7.73 -17.53
N THR A 111 10.85 7.30 -16.47
CA THR A 111 10.47 8.17 -15.35
C THR A 111 11.27 7.90 -14.08
N GLY A 112 12.02 6.79 -14.04
CA GLY A 112 12.70 6.32 -12.84
C GLY A 112 11.73 5.80 -11.80
N THR A 113 10.61 5.20 -12.23
CA THR A 113 9.53 4.74 -11.35
C THR A 113 9.69 3.26 -11.05
N VAL A 114 9.65 2.92 -9.78
CA VAL A 114 9.44 1.54 -9.33
C VAL A 114 7.99 1.34 -8.93
N VAL A 115 7.40 0.23 -9.36
CA VAL A 115 6.10 -0.24 -8.85
C VAL A 115 6.33 -1.59 -8.20
N ILE A 116 5.83 -1.77 -6.99
CA ILE A 116 5.86 -3.04 -6.27
C ILE A 116 4.43 -3.46 -6.02
N PHE A 117 3.99 -4.52 -6.70
CA PHE A 117 2.74 -5.21 -6.40
C PHE A 117 2.93 -6.14 -5.21
N ASN A 118 2.03 -6.04 -4.22
CA ASN A 118 1.98 -6.90 -3.06
C ASN A 118 0.54 -7.38 -2.81
N PRO A 119 0.20 -8.65 -3.15
CA PRO A 119 -1.15 -9.16 -2.96
C PRO A 119 -1.57 -9.26 -1.48
N GLY A 120 -0.60 -9.33 -0.56
CA GLY A 120 -0.86 -9.36 0.88
C GLY A 120 -1.16 -7.99 1.50
N ALA A 121 -1.00 -6.90 0.76
CA ALA A 121 -1.31 -5.55 1.23
C ALA A 121 -2.69 -5.10 0.71
N GLY A 122 -3.48 -4.43 1.56
CA GLY A 122 -4.84 -4.00 1.16
C GLY A 122 -4.89 -2.92 0.08
N ASP A 123 -3.83 -2.13 -0.07
CA ASP A 123 -3.63 -1.20 -1.18
C ASP A 123 -2.88 -1.82 -2.36
N CYS A 124 -2.69 -3.14 -2.38
CA CYS A 124 -2.00 -3.88 -3.44
C CYS A 124 -0.52 -3.51 -3.65
N GLY A 125 0.09 -2.67 -2.80
CA GLY A 125 1.52 -2.36 -2.85
C GLY A 125 1.84 -0.87 -2.93
N THR A 126 2.89 -0.50 -3.67
CA THR A 126 3.40 0.88 -3.71
C THR A 126 3.99 1.25 -5.08
N ALA A 127 4.10 2.55 -5.35
CA ALA A 127 4.81 3.10 -6.49
C ALA A 127 5.48 4.42 -6.13
N PHE A 128 6.73 4.61 -6.53
CA PHE A 128 7.54 5.80 -6.20
C PHE A 128 8.78 5.90 -7.09
N ARG A 129 9.54 6.99 -6.96
CA ARG A 129 10.80 7.23 -7.69
C ARG A 129 11.98 7.17 -6.71
N PRO A 130 12.70 6.05 -6.60
CA PRO A 130 13.77 5.89 -5.60
C PRO A 130 14.95 6.83 -5.87
N ALA A 131 15.56 7.36 -4.80
CA ALA A 131 16.70 8.27 -4.89
C ALA A 131 17.95 7.67 -5.54
N ASN A 132 18.12 6.34 -5.45
CA ASN A 132 19.18 5.56 -6.11
C ASN A 132 18.73 4.89 -7.42
N GLY A 133 17.55 5.24 -7.94
CA GLY A 133 17.06 4.80 -9.25
C GLY A 133 17.01 3.28 -9.42
N GLU A 134 17.48 2.81 -10.58
CA GLU A 134 17.44 1.39 -10.97
C GLU A 134 18.21 0.47 -9.99
N ALA A 135 19.19 1.00 -9.26
CA ALA A 135 19.89 0.22 -8.24
C ALA A 135 18.94 -0.25 -7.13
N TYR A 136 17.92 0.56 -6.77
CA TYR A 136 16.87 0.14 -5.85
C TYR A 136 16.13 -1.08 -6.40
N TYR A 137 15.64 -0.98 -7.63
CA TYR A 137 14.89 -2.04 -8.29
C TYR A 137 15.72 -3.32 -8.39
N THR A 138 16.99 -3.21 -8.79
CA THR A 138 17.91 -4.34 -8.94
C THR A 138 18.11 -5.07 -7.61
N ALA A 139 18.20 -4.34 -6.49
CA ALA A 139 18.39 -4.91 -5.16
C ALA A 139 17.13 -5.57 -4.55
N LEU A 140 15.93 -5.36 -5.11
CA LEU A 140 14.70 -5.97 -4.60
C LEU A 140 14.76 -7.51 -4.65
N GLN A 141 14.30 -8.13 -3.57
CA GLN A 141 14.14 -9.58 -3.41
C GLN A 141 12.75 -9.92 -2.92
#